data_AF-A0A517QH49-F1
#
_entry.id   AF-A0A517QH49-F1
#
_cell.length_a   1.000
_cell.length_b   1.000
_cell.length_c   1.000
_cell.angle_alpha   90.00
_cell.angle_beta   90.00
_cell.angle_gamma   90.00
#
_symmetry.space_group_name_H-M   'P 1'
#
loop_
_entity.id
_entity.type
_entity.pdbx_description
1 polymer ?
#
loop_
_entity_poly.entity_id
_entity_poly.type
_entity_poly.pdbx_seq_one_letter_code
_entity_poly.pdbx_strand_id
1 'polypeptide(L)'
;MANATRNERIQRMEKTLSGIAGRAVELTIRGEKAFTFSYAGRPGEAQAKLYKFFQSWADGSVNLECEYDEEFQETFIFLEIS
;
A
#
# COMPACT_ATOMS: atom_id res chain seq x y z
N MET A 1 4.33 21.25 -17.60
CA MET A 1 3.02 20.94 -16.98
C MET A 1 2.82 19.42 -16.83
N ALA A 2 3.73 18.69 -16.16
CA ALA A 2 3.68 17.22 -16.07
C ALA A 2 3.36 16.67 -14.65
N ASN A 3 3.31 17.52 -13.62
CA ASN A 3 3.13 17.06 -12.23
C ASN A 3 1.67 16.84 -11.80
N ALA A 4 0.70 17.38 -12.55
CA ALA A 4 -0.72 17.19 -12.24
C ALA A 4 -1.15 15.71 -12.37
N THR A 5 -0.56 14.94 -13.30
CA THR A 5 -0.96 13.55 -13.56
C THR A 5 -0.41 12.53 -12.55
N ARG A 6 0.79 12.76 -11.98
CA ARG A 6 1.39 11.81 -11.03
C ARG A 6 0.73 11.87 -9.65
N ASN A 7 0.59 13.08 -9.11
CA ASN A 7 0.03 13.27 -7.77
C ASN A 7 -1.44 12.83 -7.73
N GLU A 8 -2.22 13.13 -8.76
CA GLU A 8 -3.59 12.64 -8.85
C GLU A 8 -3.68 11.11 -8.96
N ARG A 9 -2.73 10.45 -9.63
CA ARG A 9 -2.69 8.98 -9.69
C ARG A 9 -2.38 8.37 -8.32
N ILE A 10 -1.46 8.97 -7.57
CA ILE A 10 -1.15 8.57 -6.19
C ILE A 10 -2.39 8.73 -5.32
N GLN A 11 -3.03 9.90 -5.33
CA GLN A 11 -4.24 10.15 -4.56
C GLN A 11 -5.40 9.19 -4.91
N ARG A 12 -5.57 8.86 -6.20
CA ARG A 12 -6.55 7.86 -6.63
C ARG A 12 -6.23 6.46 -6.10
N MET A 13 -4.95 6.09 -6.08
CA MET A 13 -4.51 4.81 -5.52
C MET A 13 -4.74 4.78 -4.01
N GLU A 14 -4.31 5.79 -3.28
CA GLU A 14 -4.53 5.93 -1.83
C GLU A 14 -6.01 5.84 -1.48
N LYS A 15 -6.88 6.54 -2.21
CA LYS A 15 -8.33 6.46 -2.01
C LYS A 15 -8.86 5.04 -2.23
N THR A 16 -8.39 4.35 -3.26
CA THR A 16 -8.82 2.98 -3.58
C THR A 16 -8.36 2.01 -2.49
N LEU A 17 -7.09 2.08 -2.10
CA LEU A 17 -6.51 1.23 -1.06
C LEU A 17 -7.12 1.52 0.31
N SER A 18 -7.43 2.79 0.60
CA SER A 18 -8.14 3.16 1.81
C SER A 18 -9.53 2.53 1.88
N GLY A 19 -10.25 2.51 0.75
CA GLY A 19 -11.54 1.83 0.63
C GLY A 19 -11.44 0.32 0.85
N ILE A 20 -10.37 -0.31 0.34
CA ILE A 20 -10.09 -1.74 0.54
C ILE A 20 -9.74 -2.01 2.01
N ALA A 21 -8.84 -1.24 2.60
CA ALA A 21 -8.36 -1.44 3.96
C ALA A 21 -9.40 -1.07 5.04
N GLY A 22 -10.38 -0.22 4.70
CA GLY A 22 -11.35 0.33 5.65
C GLY A 22 -10.76 1.40 6.57
N ARG A 23 -9.62 2.00 6.20
CA ARG A 23 -8.92 3.06 6.93
C ARG A 23 -8.07 3.88 5.96
N ALA A 24 -7.60 5.05 6.39
CA ALA A 24 -6.70 5.85 5.57
C ALA A 24 -5.37 5.11 5.31
N VAL A 25 -4.98 5.03 4.04
CA VAL A 25 -3.72 4.43 3.58
C VAL A 25 -2.95 5.48 2.79
N GLU A 26 -1.67 5.64 3.13
CA GLU A 26 -0.72 6.47 2.39
C GLU A 26 0.15 5.60 1.47
N LEU A 27 0.49 6.13 0.29
CA LEU A 27 1.35 5.45 -0.69
C LEU A 27 2.70 6.18 -0.82
N THR A 28 3.77 5.48 -0.50
CA THR A 28 5.14 5.88 -0.83
C THR A 28 5.68 5.07 -2.02
N ILE A 29 6.16 5.77 -3.05
CA ILE A 29 6.86 5.14 -4.19
C ILE A 29 8.35 5.05 -3.85
N ARG A 30 8.88 3.85 -3.66
CA ARG A 30 10.30 3.59 -3.36
C ARG A 30 11.15 3.39 -4.61
N GLY A 31 10.54 2.92 -5.70
CA GLY A 31 11.19 2.68 -6.98
C GLY A 31 10.17 2.40 -8.08
N GLU A 32 10.63 1.98 -9.25
CA GLU A 32 9.75 1.69 -10.40
C GLU A 32 8.77 0.54 -10.12
N LYS A 33 9.22 -0.48 -9.38
CA LYS A 33 8.46 -1.66 -9.01
C LYS A 33 8.33 -1.88 -7.49
N ALA A 34 8.68 -0.87 -6.69
CA ALA A 34 8.73 -0.98 -5.23
C ALA A 34 7.88 0.11 -4.57
N PHE A 35 6.94 -0.29 -3.72
CA PHE A 35 5.96 0.58 -3.08
C PHE A 35 5.85 0.26 -1.58
N THR A 36 5.50 1.27 -0.79
CA THR A 36 5.13 1.10 0.61
C THR A 36 3.74 1.66 0.81
N PHE A 37 2.89 0.90 1.50
CA PHE A 37 1.58 1.33 1.94
C PHE A 37 1.57 1.39 3.46
N SER A 38 1.28 2.54 4.03
CA SER A 38 1.26 2.73 5.48
C SER A 38 -0.13 3.12 5.98
N TYR A 39 -0.44 2.71 7.20
CA TYR A 39 -1.65 3.14 7.89
C TYR A 39 -1.46 3.08 9.42
N ALA A 40 -2.24 3.89 10.13
CA ALA A 40 -2.27 3.88 11.58
C ALA A 40 -2.92 2.60 12.16
N GLY A 41 -2.34 2.11 13.24
CA GLY A 41 -2.76 0.94 14.01
C GLY A 41 -2.06 -0.36 13.59
N ARG A 42 -2.28 -1.41 14.39
CA ARG A 42 -1.68 -2.73 14.21
C ARG A 42 -2.13 -3.44 12.92
N PRO A 43 -1.33 -4.39 12.42
CA PRO A 43 -1.74 -5.33 11.38
C PRO A 43 -2.99 -6.09 11.79
N GLY A 44 -3.77 -6.53 10.82
CA GLY A 44 -5.04 -7.20 11.07
C GLY A 44 -5.90 -7.21 9.81
N GLU A 45 -7.18 -6.90 9.96
CA GLU A 45 -8.12 -6.94 8.84
C GLU A 45 -7.70 -6.05 7.66
N ALA A 46 -7.17 -4.86 7.93
CA ALA A 46 -6.67 -3.95 6.90
C ALA A 46 -5.55 -4.58 6.06
N GLN A 47 -4.53 -5.15 6.73
CA GLN A 47 -3.43 -5.88 6.08
C GLN A 47 -3.97 -7.07 5.27
N ALA A 48 -4.86 -7.89 5.83
CA ALA A 48 -5.40 -9.05 5.14
C ALA A 48 -6.15 -8.67 3.84
N LYS A 49 -6.93 -7.57 3.87
CA LYS A 49 -7.65 -7.07 2.69
C LYS A 49 -6.69 -6.55 1.61
N LEU A 50 -5.66 -5.81 2.01
CA LEU A 50 -4.64 -5.32 1.08
C LEU A 50 -3.83 -6.48 0.48
N TYR A 51 -3.43 -7.47 1.28
CA TYR A 51 -2.74 -8.66 0.79
C TYR A 51 -3.57 -9.40 -0.24
N LYS A 52 -4.84 -9.67 0.06
CA LYS A 52 -5.76 -10.32 -0.87
C LYS A 52 -5.91 -9.55 -2.18
N PHE A 53 -5.95 -8.21 -2.11
CA PHE A 53 -6.02 -7.37 -3.29
C PHE A 53 -4.77 -7.52 -4.17
N PHE A 54 -3.57 -7.36 -3.62
CA PHE A 54 -2.33 -7.44 -4.40
C PHE A 54 -2.01 -8.85 -4.89
N GLN A 55 -2.27 -9.89 -4.08
CA GLN A 55 -2.11 -11.29 -4.49
C GLN A 55 -3.06 -11.69 -5.63
N SER A 56 -4.16 -10.95 -5.85
CA SER A 56 -5.06 -11.18 -6.98
C SER A 56 -4.51 -10.65 -8.31
N TRP A 57 -3.38 -9.94 -8.31
CA TRP A 57 -2.73 -9.49 -9.53
C TRP A 57 -2.14 -10.72 -10.24
N ALA A 58 -2.66 -10.96 -11.45
CA ALA A 58 -2.75 -12.29 -12.08
C ALA A 58 -1.42 -12.93 -12.54
N ASP A 59 -0.26 -12.39 -12.16
CA ASP A 59 1.05 -12.91 -12.58
C ASP A 59 1.91 -13.48 -11.44
N GLY A 60 1.44 -13.42 -10.18
CA GLY A 60 2.17 -13.96 -9.03
C GLY A 60 3.55 -13.32 -8.79
N SER A 61 3.84 -12.20 -9.45
CA SER A 61 5.13 -11.50 -9.39
C SER A 61 5.26 -10.57 -8.18
N VAL A 62 4.30 -10.60 -7.26
CA VAL A 62 4.22 -9.70 -6.11
C VAL A 62 4.82 -10.34 -4.85
N ASN A 63 5.83 -9.68 -4.28
CA ASN A 63 6.32 -9.96 -2.94
C ASN A 63 5.72 -8.93 -1.96
N LEU A 64 5.23 -9.40 -0.81
CA LEU A 64 4.55 -8.59 0.20
C LEU A 64 5.13 -8.86 1.59
N GLU A 65 5.67 -7.82 2.21
CA GLU A 65 6.19 -7.87 3.58
C GLU A 65 5.45 -6.85 4.45
N CYS A 66 5.24 -7.18 5.73
CA CYS A 66 4.50 -6.34 6.65
C CYS A 66 5.32 -6.13 7.93
N GLU A 67 5.50 -4.88 8.31
CA GLU A 67 6.16 -4.48 9.54
C GLU A 67 5.22 -3.59 10.35
N TYR A 68 5.29 -3.69 11.66
CA TYR A 68 4.56 -2.82 12.58
C TYR A 68 5.56 -2.08 13.45
N ASP A 69 5.47 -0.75 13.41
CA ASP A 69 6.24 0.13 14.27
C ASP A 69 5.46 0.38 15.57
N GLU A 70 6.01 -0.06 16.70
CA GLU A 70 5.35 0.10 18.00
C GLU A 70 5.46 1.52 18.55
N GLU A 71 6.48 2.29 18.15
CA GLU A 71 6.71 3.66 18.59
C GLU A 71 5.69 4.60 17.96
N PHE A 72 5.51 4.51 16.65
CA PHE A 72 4.56 5.32 15.89
C PHE A 72 3.15 4.71 15.82
N GLN A 73 3.01 3.45 16.24
CA GLN A 73 1.78 2.66 16.10
C GLN A 73 1.29 2.59 14.66
N GLU A 74 2.20 2.41 13.71
CA GLU A 74 1.90 2.37 12.28
C GLU A 74 2.27 1.02 11.69
N THR A 75 1.47 0.56 10.74
CA THR A 75 1.80 -0.62 9.94
C THR A 75 2.32 -0.17 8.58
N PHE A 76 3.40 -0.81 8.12
CA PHE A 76 3.99 -0.63 6.81
C PHE A 76 3.88 -1.94 6.03
N ILE A 77 3.34 -1.88 4.82
CA ILE A 77 3.31 -2.99 3.88
C ILE A 77 4.21 -2.64 2.71
N PHE A 78 5.27 -3.43 2.55
CA PHE A 78 6.20 -3.33 1.44
C PHE A 78 5.74 -4.24 0.30
N LEU A 79 5.56 -3.66 -0.88
CA LEU A 79 5.25 -4.38 -2.10
C LEU A 79 6.42 -4.25 -3.07
N GLU A 80 6.86 -5.38 -3.60
CA GLU A 80 7.80 -5.46 -4.70
C GLU A 80 7.20 -6.29 -5.82
N ILE A 81 7.32 -5.79 -7.06
CA ILE A 81 6.85 -6.46 -8.26
C ILE A 81 8.07 -6.95 -9.03
N SER A 82 8.08 -8.22 -9.44
CA SER A 82 9.19 -8.82 -10.20
C SER A 82 9.19 -8.43 -11.67
#